data_AF-A0AA89AJ56-F1
#
_entry.id   AF-A0AA89AJ56-F1
#
_cell.length_a   1.000
_cell.length_b   1.000
_cell.length_c   1.000
_cell.angle_alpha   90.00
_cell.angle_beta   90.00
_cell.angle_gamma   90.00
#
_symmetry.space_group_name_H-M   'P 1'
#
loop_
_entity.id
_entity.type
_entity.pdbx_description
1 polymer ?
#
loop_
_entity_poly.entity_id
_entity_poly.type
_entity_poly.pdbx_seq_one_letter_code
_entity_poly.pdbx_strand_id
1 'polypeptide(L)'
;MRQLKQIHAQIITDDTFFPHETSLELSKLTSFCAVSPNGSIPYAKTIFNYQENPSIPLYNALIRGFCCSKHPLEAVALHKKMLQKGLGGPLDKSGSALFIFGDSTVDTGNNNYMVTKDENQGDWKPYGQNGFREAMGRFSDGRIIVKFIGVLSSTNEGLAIDLDTQLKHWGTSIIDQKLWSCRGKAAYIRSGLFHQYWKYLGNPQMQELRDPKGYVGMVIGNYTKAIQFFVKRARRFGFLSLSPLGCLPALRAINPKANKGGCFEEASALGLAHNSALKAALTSLEH
;
A
#
# COMPACT_ATOMS: atom_id res chain seq x y z
N MET A 1 28.96 2.61 9.59
CA MET A 1 28.65 2.97 10.99
C MET A 1 29.65 3.94 11.64
N ARG A 2 30.97 3.81 11.45
CA ARG A 2 31.96 4.71 12.12
C ARG A 2 31.74 6.20 11.83
N GLN A 3 31.63 6.58 10.56
CA GLN A 3 31.38 7.97 10.14
C GLN A 3 30.05 8.48 10.68
N LEU A 4 29.02 7.63 10.70
CA LEU A 4 27.71 7.99 11.22
C LEU A 4 27.76 8.31 12.72
N LYS A 5 28.53 7.54 13.51
CA LYS A 5 28.75 7.85 14.93
C LYS A 5 29.47 9.19 15.13
N GLN A 6 30.40 9.54 14.25
CA GLN A 6 31.08 10.84 14.28
C GLN A 6 30.12 11.99 13.96
N ILE A 7 29.26 11.83 12.95
CA ILE A 7 28.23 12.82 12.60
C ILE A 7 27.24 12.99 13.77
N HIS A 8 26.79 11.87 14.37
CA HIS A 8 25.91 11.93 15.54
C HIS A 8 26.59 12.68 16.70
N ALA A 9 27.87 12.41 16.97
CA ALA A 9 28.63 13.10 18.01
C ALA A 9 28.71 14.61 17.75
N GLN A 10 28.98 15.02 16.50
CA GLN A 10 29.00 16.44 16.14
C GLN A 10 27.66 17.13 16.37
N ILE A 11 26.55 16.50 15.96
CA ILE A 11 25.20 17.07 16.14
C ILE A 11 24.84 17.28 17.62
N ILE A 12 25.34 16.43 18.53
CA ILE A 12 25.02 16.55 19.97
C ILE A 12 25.99 17.46 20.74
N THR A 13 27.17 17.76 20.19
CA THR A 13 28.17 18.63 20.82
C THR A 13 28.21 20.04 20.27
N ASP A 14 27.51 20.29 19.16
CA ASP A 14 27.55 21.58 18.48
C ASP A 14 26.42 22.49 18.98
N ASP A 15 26.82 23.53 19.72
CA ASP A 15 25.92 24.52 20.33
C ASP A 15 25.21 25.42 19.30
N THR A 16 25.54 25.30 18.01
CA THR A 16 24.85 26.04 16.93
C THR A 16 23.55 25.39 16.49
N PHE A 17 23.31 24.11 16.82
CA PHE A 17 22.06 23.45 16.50
C PHE A 17 20.96 23.84 17.50
N PHE A 18 19.94 24.55 17.00
CA PHE A 18 18.74 24.82 17.79
C PHE A 18 17.96 23.51 18.03
N PRO A 19 17.27 23.35 19.17
CA PRO A 19 16.57 22.10 19.55
C PRO A 19 15.65 21.51 18.47
N HIS A 20 15.05 22.37 17.63
CA HIS A 20 14.19 21.94 16.52
C HIS A 20 14.96 21.42 15.31
N GLU A 21 16.10 22.01 14.98
CA GLU A 21 16.95 21.54 13.88
C GLU A 21 17.52 20.18 14.25
N THR A 22 18.12 20.05 15.43
CA THR A 22 18.68 18.79 15.97
C THR A 22 17.72 17.60 15.80
N SER A 23 16.40 17.80 15.98
CA SER A 23 15.39 16.74 15.80
C SER A 23 15.32 16.18 14.38
N LEU A 24 15.47 17.03 13.36
CA LEU A 24 15.42 16.65 11.95
C LEU A 24 16.67 15.88 11.53
N GLU A 25 17.88 16.34 11.86
CA GLU A 25 19.12 15.63 11.53
C GLU A 25 19.18 14.27 12.24
N LEU A 26 18.80 14.21 13.52
CA LEU A 26 18.73 12.95 14.27
C LEU A 26 17.70 11.98 13.66
N SER A 27 16.61 12.48 13.06
CA SER A 27 15.63 11.62 12.37
C SER A 27 16.20 10.97 11.11
N LYS A 28 17.01 11.69 10.34
CA LYS A 28 17.69 11.16 9.15
C LYS A 28 18.71 10.09 9.55
N LEU A 29 19.50 10.36 10.59
CA LEU A 29 20.45 9.40 11.15
C LEU A 29 19.76 8.14 11.68
N THR A 30 18.67 8.32 12.45
CA THR A 30 17.87 7.21 12.98
C THR A 30 17.30 6.36 11.85
N SER A 31 16.76 6.99 10.79
CA SER A 31 16.22 6.27 9.64
C SER A 31 17.28 5.44 8.91
N PHE A 32 18.48 5.99 8.71
CA PHE A 32 19.59 5.21 8.14
C PHE A 32 19.94 4.02 9.05
N CYS A 33 20.09 4.26 10.36
CA CYS A 33 20.47 3.21 11.31
C CYS A 33 19.41 2.11 11.43
N ALA A 34 18.13 2.46 11.33
CA ALA A 34 17.02 1.53 11.52
C ALA A 34 16.74 0.67 10.28
N VAL A 35 16.95 1.18 9.06
CA VAL A 35 16.42 0.55 7.83
C VAL A 35 17.53 0.15 6.84
N SER A 36 18.71 0.77 6.87
CA SER A 36 19.79 0.46 5.92
C SER A 36 20.39 -0.93 6.17
N PRO A 37 20.78 -1.69 5.13
CA PRO A 37 21.55 -2.93 5.28
C PRO A 37 22.85 -2.75 6.06
N ASN A 38 23.45 -1.55 5.98
CA ASN A 38 24.67 -1.17 6.70
C ASN A 38 24.38 -0.45 8.04
N GLY A 39 23.13 -0.47 8.49
CA GLY A 39 22.63 0.19 9.69
C GLY A 39 22.84 -0.62 10.97
N SER A 40 22.31 -0.11 12.08
CA SER A 40 22.28 -0.79 13.37
C SER A 40 21.05 -0.33 14.15
N ILE A 41 20.04 -1.20 14.23
CA ILE A 41 18.81 -0.95 15.00
C ILE A 41 19.12 -0.67 16.49
N PRO A 42 20.04 -1.40 17.16
CA PRO A 42 20.44 -1.04 18.52
C PRO A 42 20.95 0.39 18.65
N TYR A 43 21.74 0.85 17.68
CA TYR A 43 22.25 2.22 17.66
C TYR A 43 21.14 3.24 17.34
N ALA A 44 20.20 2.91 16.45
CA ALA A 44 19.01 3.73 16.22
C ALA A 44 18.19 3.93 17.50
N LYS A 45 18.08 2.88 18.33
CA LYS A 45 17.44 2.94 19.65
C LYS A 45 18.20 3.86 20.62
N THR A 46 19.54 3.89 20.57
CA THR A 46 20.36 4.83 21.34
C THR A 46 20.06 6.28 20.96
N ILE A 47 20.03 6.59 19.66
CA ILE A 47 19.68 7.94 19.16
C ILE A 47 18.25 8.32 19.60
N PHE A 48 17.32 7.37 19.49
CA PHE A 48 15.94 7.58 19.90
C PHE A 48 15.78 7.89 21.39
N ASN A 49 16.51 7.17 22.25
CA ASN A 49 16.44 7.35 23.70
C ASN A 49 17.16 8.61 24.20
N TYR A 50 18.07 9.18 23.40
CA TYR A 50 18.74 10.44 23.72
C TYR A 50 17.76 11.63 23.72
N GLN A 51 16.68 11.55 22.96
CA GLN A 51 15.68 12.61 22.87
C GLN A 51 14.61 12.43 23.95
N GLU A 52 14.45 13.41 24.86
CA GLU A 52 13.39 13.39 25.87
C GLU A 52 11.98 13.38 25.24
N ASN A 53 11.83 14.12 24.14
CA ASN A 53 10.60 14.21 23.34
C ASN A 53 10.87 13.84 21.87
N PRO A 54 10.94 12.53 21.54
CA PRO A 54 11.18 12.08 20.17
C PRO A 54 10.07 12.55 19.23
N SER A 55 10.45 13.09 18.07
CA SER A 55 9.50 13.53 17.05
C SER A 55 8.85 12.35 16.31
N ILE A 56 7.72 12.60 15.65
CA ILE A 56 7.01 11.59 14.84
C ILE A 56 7.93 10.93 13.78
N PRO A 57 8.78 11.67 13.05
CA PRO A 57 9.76 11.05 12.14
C PRO A 57 10.71 10.06 12.83
N LEU A 58 11.14 10.35 14.07
CA LEU A 58 12.00 9.47 14.87
C LEU A 58 11.28 8.16 15.22
N TYR A 59 10.03 8.26 15.69
CA TYR A 59 9.17 7.09 15.94
C TYR A 59 8.98 6.27 14.67
N ASN A 60 8.60 6.90 13.55
CA ASN A 60 8.36 6.22 12.28
C ASN A 60 9.61 5.53 11.73
N ALA A 61 10.79 6.11 11.91
CA ALA A 61 12.05 5.50 11.51
C ALA A 61 12.33 4.22 12.30
N LEU A 62 12.20 4.27 13.63
CA LEU A 62 12.51 3.14 14.49
C LEU A 62 11.44 2.03 14.42
N ILE A 63 10.16 2.38 14.31
CA ILE A 63 9.06 1.43 14.05
C ILE A 63 9.32 0.67 12.75
N ARG A 64 9.68 1.36 11.66
CA ARG A 64 10.02 0.73 10.37
C ARG A 64 11.21 -0.23 10.50
N GLY A 65 12.25 0.17 11.23
CA GLY A 65 13.39 -0.72 11.50
C GLY A 65 12.98 -1.99 12.24
N PHE A 66 12.16 -1.88 13.29
CA PHE A 66 11.70 -3.05 14.04
C PHE A 66 10.79 -3.98 13.23
N CYS A 67 9.92 -3.44 12.37
CA CYS A 67 9.09 -4.23 11.46
C CYS A 67 9.92 -5.10 10.49
N CYS A 68 11.09 -4.61 10.09
CA CYS A 68 12.01 -5.34 9.20
C CYS A 68 13.06 -6.18 9.95
N SER A 69 12.93 -6.31 11.28
CA SER A 69 13.90 -6.99 12.14
C SER A 69 13.35 -8.29 12.73
N LYS A 70 14.16 -8.98 13.54
CA LYS A 70 13.73 -10.13 14.34
C LYS A 70 12.81 -9.76 15.52
N HIS A 71 12.52 -8.47 15.73
CA HIS A 71 11.78 -7.95 16.89
C HIS A 71 10.54 -7.10 16.50
N PRO A 72 9.58 -7.62 15.72
CA PRO A 72 8.41 -6.84 15.28
C PRO A 72 7.47 -6.42 16.43
N LEU A 73 7.48 -7.13 17.57
CA LEU A 73 6.70 -6.74 18.75
C LEU A 73 7.18 -5.42 19.36
N GLU A 74 8.46 -5.08 19.22
CA GLU A 74 8.97 -3.76 19.65
C GLU A 74 8.37 -2.63 18.81
N ALA A 75 8.06 -2.86 17.54
CA ALA A 75 7.39 -1.88 16.69
C ALA A 75 5.99 -1.54 17.23
N VAL A 76 5.24 -2.55 17.65
CA VAL A 76 3.89 -2.39 18.23
C VAL A 76 3.96 -1.65 19.57
N ALA A 77 4.89 -2.05 20.44
CA ALA A 77 5.11 -1.38 21.73
C ALA A 77 5.49 0.10 21.54
N LEU A 78 6.37 0.38 20.58
CA LEU A 78 6.82 1.72 20.27
C LEU A 78 5.71 2.59 19.66
N HIS A 79 4.86 2.00 18.81
CA HIS A 79 3.67 2.68 18.28
C HIS A 79 2.66 3.01 19.39
N LYS A 80 2.40 2.07 20.32
CA LYS A 80 1.56 2.34 21.49
C LYS A 80 2.12 3.48 22.34
N LYS A 81 3.43 3.50 22.59
CA LYS A 81 4.12 4.58 23.32
C LYS A 81 3.98 5.93 22.62
N MET A 82 4.09 5.95 21.29
CA MET A 82 3.88 7.15 20.47
C MET A 82 2.47 7.73 20.69
N LEU A 83 1.44 6.88 20.58
CA LEU A 83 0.04 7.28 20.76
C LEU A 83 -0.26 7.74 22.19
N GLN A 84 0.30 7.08 23.20
CA GLN A 84 0.16 7.49 24.62
C GLN A 84 0.74 8.88 24.88
N LYS A 85 1.77 9.30 24.13
CA LYS A 85 2.32 10.66 24.19
C LYS A 85 1.49 11.70 23.41
N GLY A 86 0.35 11.31 22.83
CA GLY A 86 -0.45 12.19 21.95
C GLY A 86 0.21 12.50 20.60
N LEU A 87 1.36 11.89 20.33
CA LEU A 87 2.06 11.97 19.06
C LEU A 87 1.37 10.98 18.11
N GLY A 88 0.69 11.49 17.10
CA GLY A 88 -0.30 10.72 16.34
C GLY A 88 -1.75 11.03 16.71
N GLY A 89 -2.01 12.22 17.27
CA GLY A 89 -3.34 12.82 17.33
C GLY A 89 -4.04 12.86 15.97
N PRO A 90 -5.36 13.14 15.94
CA PRO A 90 -6.15 13.09 14.72
C PRO A 90 -5.44 13.87 13.61
N LEU A 91 -5.34 13.24 12.44
CA LEU A 91 -4.75 13.78 11.22
C LEU A 91 -4.91 15.30 11.19
N ASP A 92 -3.77 16.00 11.18
CA ASP A 92 -3.65 17.45 11.04
C ASP A 92 -4.78 18.03 10.16
N LYS A 93 -5.45 19.08 10.65
CA LYS A 93 -6.49 19.85 9.94
C LYS A 93 -5.99 20.49 8.64
N SER A 94 -4.71 20.35 8.29
CA SER A 94 -4.22 20.41 6.90
C SER A 94 -4.58 19.11 6.16
N GLY A 95 -5.87 19.00 5.80
CA GLY A 95 -6.51 17.78 5.30
C GLY A 95 -5.82 17.14 4.08
N SER A 96 -4.89 16.22 4.34
CA SER A 96 -4.35 15.31 3.33
C SER A 96 -5.21 14.06 3.29
N ALA A 97 -5.94 13.85 2.19
CA ALA A 97 -6.76 12.67 1.97
C ALA A 97 -6.01 11.65 1.11
N LEU A 98 -6.05 10.38 1.52
CA LEU A 98 -5.66 9.24 0.70
C LEU A 98 -6.91 8.61 0.10
N PHE A 99 -7.00 8.63 -1.22
CA PHE A 99 -8.07 7.97 -1.96
C PHE A 99 -7.57 6.62 -2.45
N ILE A 100 -8.36 5.57 -2.24
CA ILE A 100 -7.96 4.19 -2.51
C ILE A 100 -8.93 3.62 -3.55
N PHE A 101 -8.38 3.19 -4.67
CA PHE A 101 -9.12 2.58 -5.77
C PHE A 101 -8.60 1.18 -6.02
N GLY A 102 -9.48 0.19 -6.11
CA GLY A 102 -9.02 -1.14 -6.44
C GLY A 102 -9.99 -2.30 -6.29
N ASP A 103 -9.42 -3.47 -6.00
CA ASP A 103 -10.10 -4.76 -5.89
C ASP A 103 -10.22 -5.26 -4.43
N SER A 104 -10.59 -6.53 -4.27
CA SER A 104 -10.76 -7.23 -2.99
C SER A 104 -9.59 -7.09 -2.01
N THR A 105 -8.38 -6.84 -2.49
CA THR A 105 -7.18 -6.73 -1.65
C THR A 105 -7.03 -5.38 -0.94
N VAL A 106 -7.79 -4.38 -1.39
CA VAL A 106 -7.87 -3.03 -0.81
C VAL A 106 -9.28 -2.73 -0.29
N ASP A 107 -10.22 -3.64 -0.49
CA ASP A 107 -11.60 -3.51 -0.05
C ASP A 107 -11.73 -3.72 1.47
N THR A 108 -12.17 -2.67 2.17
CA THR A 108 -12.38 -2.70 3.62
C THR A 108 -13.79 -3.06 4.05
N GLY A 109 -14.66 -3.45 3.12
CA GLY A 109 -16.08 -3.73 3.37
C GLY A 109 -17.04 -3.03 2.42
N ASN A 110 -16.54 -2.30 1.43
CA ASN A 110 -17.37 -1.66 0.40
C ASN A 110 -18.26 -2.74 -0.21
N ASN A 111 -17.63 -3.84 -0.67
CA ASN A 111 -18.13 -5.20 -0.77
C ASN A 111 -19.61 -5.49 -0.46
N ASN A 112 -19.93 -5.25 0.80
CA ASN A 112 -21.08 -5.83 1.45
C ASN A 112 -22.30 -4.93 1.35
N TYR A 113 -22.09 -3.65 1.07
CA TYR A 113 -23.18 -2.69 0.96
C TYR A 113 -23.76 -2.65 -0.45
N MET A 114 -23.56 -3.71 -1.23
CA MET A 114 -23.61 -3.69 -2.69
C MET A 114 -24.46 -4.81 -3.25
N VAL A 115 -25.34 -4.48 -4.20
CA VAL A 115 -26.01 -5.40 -5.11
C VAL A 115 -24.96 -5.96 -6.06
N THR A 116 -24.27 -6.97 -5.56
CA THR A 116 -23.36 -7.83 -6.31
C THR A 116 -23.72 -9.28 -6.00
N LYS A 117 -23.07 -10.23 -6.67
CA LYS A 117 -23.22 -11.63 -6.32
C LYS A 117 -22.59 -11.90 -4.94
N ASP A 118 -23.20 -12.77 -4.15
CA ASP A 118 -22.78 -13.14 -2.79
C ASP A 118 -21.28 -13.50 -2.70
N GLU A 119 -20.73 -14.14 -3.74
CA GLU A 119 -19.30 -14.48 -3.87
C GLU A 119 -18.35 -13.27 -3.84
N ASN A 120 -18.86 -12.06 -4.06
CA ASN A 120 -18.09 -10.82 -4.02
C ASN A 120 -18.24 -10.06 -2.70
N GLN A 121 -18.92 -10.61 -1.70
CA GLN A 121 -19.00 -10.03 -0.35
C GLN A 121 -17.94 -10.66 0.57
N GLY A 122 -17.49 -9.93 1.60
CA GLY A 122 -16.44 -10.36 2.52
C GLY A 122 -16.91 -10.60 3.97
N ASP A 123 -18.23 -10.70 4.21
CA ASP A 123 -18.90 -10.94 5.51
C ASP A 123 -19.32 -12.39 5.75
N TRP A 124 -18.80 -13.34 4.97
CA TRP A 124 -19.08 -14.75 5.15
C TRP A 124 -17.79 -15.57 5.37
N LYS A 125 -17.94 -16.77 5.91
CA LYS A 125 -16.81 -17.68 6.18
C LYS A 125 -16.20 -18.18 4.87
N PRO A 126 -14.87 -18.19 4.71
CA PRO A 126 -13.90 -18.35 5.80
C PRO A 126 -13.31 -17.03 6.34
N TYR A 127 -13.74 -15.86 5.86
CA TYR A 127 -13.10 -14.60 6.24
C TYR A 127 -13.25 -14.29 7.73
N GLY A 128 -12.18 -13.78 8.34
CA GLY A 128 -12.13 -13.40 9.74
C GLY A 128 -11.85 -14.56 10.70
N GLN A 129 -11.85 -15.81 10.23
CA GLN A 129 -11.83 -17.01 11.07
C GLN A 129 -10.54 -17.11 11.91
N ASN A 130 -9.38 -16.78 11.34
CA ASN A 130 -8.08 -16.93 12.01
C ASN A 130 -7.55 -15.66 12.68
N GLY A 131 -8.29 -14.55 12.62
CA GLY A 131 -7.86 -13.26 13.19
C GLY A 131 -8.91 -12.65 14.11
N PHE A 132 -9.84 -11.88 13.55
CA PHE A 132 -10.87 -11.19 14.33
C PHE A 132 -12.00 -12.08 14.85
N ARG A 133 -12.02 -13.36 14.47
CA ARG A 133 -13.03 -14.40 14.78
C ARG A 133 -14.42 -14.15 14.17
N GLU A 134 -14.58 -13.07 13.41
CA GLU A 134 -15.79 -12.70 12.67
C GLU A 134 -15.42 -12.03 11.34
N ALA A 135 -16.26 -12.24 10.32
CA ALA A 135 -16.07 -11.71 8.98
C ALA A 135 -16.48 -10.22 8.93
N MET A 136 -15.50 -9.33 8.83
CA MET A 136 -15.71 -7.86 8.93
C MET A 136 -15.78 -7.19 7.55
N GLY A 137 -16.27 -7.90 6.53
CA GLY A 137 -16.39 -7.40 5.15
C GLY A 137 -15.09 -7.36 4.36
N ARG A 138 -14.08 -8.15 4.74
CA ARG A 138 -12.76 -8.13 4.10
C ARG A 138 -12.44 -9.49 3.57
N PHE A 139 -11.77 -9.54 2.42
CA PHE A 139 -11.23 -10.76 1.83
C PHE A 139 -9.96 -11.24 2.55
N SER A 140 -9.96 -11.23 3.89
CA SER A 140 -8.83 -11.58 4.74
C SER A 140 -9.30 -11.88 6.17
N ASP A 141 -8.53 -12.70 6.88
CA ASP A 141 -8.73 -12.92 8.32
C ASP A 141 -8.31 -11.75 9.20
N GLY A 142 -7.60 -10.78 8.62
CA GLY A 142 -6.96 -9.70 9.34
C GLY A 142 -7.24 -8.30 8.79
N ARG A 143 -6.36 -7.38 9.15
CA ARG A 143 -6.34 -6.05 8.54
C ARG A 143 -5.62 -6.17 7.20
N ILE A 144 -6.17 -5.52 6.17
CA ILE A 144 -5.54 -5.44 4.85
C ILE A 144 -4.64 -4.20 4.76
N ILE A 145 -3.75 -4.18 3.77
CA ILE A 145 -2.64 -3.21 3.66
C ILE A 145 -3.09 -1.75 3.80
N VAL A 146 -4.28 -1.41 3.29
CA VAL A 146 -4.85 -0.06 3.34
C VAL A 146 -5.13 0.44 4.76
N LYS A 147 -5.42 -0.46 5.71
CA LYS A 147 -5.55 -0.10 7.13
C LYS A 147 -4.21 0.25 7.79
N PHE A 148 -3.09 -0.09 7.17
CA PHE A 148 -1.74 0.24 7.67
C PHE A 148 -1.13 1.47 6.98
N ILE A 149 -1.52 1.77 5.74
CA ILE A 149 -1.05 2.95 4.98
C ILE A 149 -1.96 4.17 5.10
N GLY A 150 -3.06 4.05 5.84
CA GLY A 150 -3.96 5.13 6.21
C GLY A 150 -5.33 4.98 5.57
N VAL A 151 -6.35 4.77 6.40
CA VAL A 151 -7.76 5.01 6.03
C VAL A 151 -8.44 5.68 7.21
N LEU A 152 -9.06 6.83 6.93
CA LEU A 152 -10.04 7.50 7.80
C LEU A 152 -11.26 6.60 7.98
N SER A 153 -11.76 6.51 9.20
CA SER A 153 -12.80 5.59 9.66
C SER A 153 -14.24 5.95 9.24
N SER A 154 -14.45 6.51 8.04
CA SER A 154 -15.79 6.84 7.57
C SER A 154 -15.84 7.13 6.07
N THR A 155 -16.11 6.12 5.24
CA THR A 155 -16.69 6.31 3.90
C THR A 155 -17.38 5.02 3.40
N ASN A 156 -18.54 5.22 2.77
CA ASN A 156 -19.39 4.33 1.93
C ASN A 156 -20.47 3.44 2.57
N GLU A 157 -21.65 4.04 2.74
CA GLU A 157 -22.91 3.34 2.42
C GLU A 157 -22.98 3.04 0.91
N GLY A 158 -23.24 1.78 0.52
CA GLY A 158 -23.89 1.43 -0.74
C GLY A 158 -23.03 1.18 -2.00
N LEU A 159 -22.62 -0.06 -2.30
CA LEU A 159 -22.31 -0.55 -3.67
C LEU A 159 -20.84 -0.49 -4.18
N ALA A 160 -20.38 -1.48 -4.94
CA ALA A 160 -19.13 -1.50 -5.71
C ALA A 160 -19.34 -2.48 -6.87
N ILE A 161 -19.03 -2.25 -8.13
CA ILE A 161 -18.47 -1.15 -8.91
C ILE A 161 -16.99 -1.35 -9.25
N ASP A 162 -16.79 -1.72 -10.53
CA ASP A 162 -15.49 -1.79 -11.21
C ASP A 162 -14.81 -0.42 -11.27
N LEU A 163 -13.53 -0.32 -11.65
CA LEU A 163 -12.81 0.96 -11.64
C LEU A 163 -13.50 2.07 -12.46
N ASP A 164 -14.07 1.75 -13.63
CA ASP A 164 -14.79 2.75 -14.43
C ASP A 164 -16.09 3.18 -13.75
N THR A 165 -16.74 2.27 -13.03
CA THR A 165 -17.94 2.55 -12.24
C THR A 165 -17.59 3.26 -10.91
N GLN A 166 -16.44 2.96 -10.29
CA GLN A 166 -15.84 3.73 -9.17
C GLN A 166 -15.61 5.15 -9.65
N LEU A 167 -15.03 5.34 -10.84
CA LEU A 167 -14.83 6.64 -11.47
C LEU A 167 -16.14 7.39 -11.78
N LYS A 168 -17.21 6.69 -12.19
CA LYS A 168 -18.51 7.30 -12.48
C LYS A 168 -19.27 7.72 -11.23
N HIS A 169 -19.22 6.91 -10.17
CA HIS A 169 -19.79 7.31 -8.88
C HIS A 169 -18.98 8.43 -8.23
N TRP A 170 -17.66 8.38 -8.38
CA TRP A 170 -16.73 9.39 -7.87
C TRP A 170 -16.88 10.74 -8.60
N GLY A 171 -17.51 11.71 -7.95
CA GLY A 171 -17.75 13.05 -8.51
C GLY A 171 -19.22 13.46 -8.60
N THR A 172 -20.13 12.60 -8.15
CA THR A 172 -21.57 12.90 -8.10
C THR A 172 -22.05 13.39 -6.73
N SER A 173 -21.30 13.13 -5.65
CA SER A 173 -21.70 13.54 -4.30
C SER A 173 -21.13 14.90 -3.88
N ILE A 174 -21.89 15.62 -3.05
CA ILE A 174 -21.49 16.91 -2.47
C ILE A 174 -20.27 16.78 -1.54
N ILE A 175 -20.06 15.58 -1.00
CA ILE A 175 -18.92 15.23 -0.15
C ILE A 175 -17.66 15.08 -1.02
N ASP A 176 -17.76 14.48 -2.20
CA ASP A 176 -16.65 14.40 -3.18
C ASP A 176 -16.20 15.78 -3.64
N GLN A 177 -17.14 16.68 -3.88
CA GLN A 177 -16.85 18.08 -4.24
C GLN A 177 -16.16 18.84 -3.10
N LYS A 178 -16.55 18.60 -1.84
CA LYS A 178 -15.89 19.20 -0.66
C LYS A 178 -14.51 18.61 -0.39
N LEU A 179 -14.36 17.28 -0.46
CA LEU A 179 -13.07 16.58 -0.38
C LEU A 179 -12.11 17.03 -1.50
N TRP A 180 -12.64 17.55 -2.60
CA TRP A 180 -11.87 18.18 -3.67
C TRP A 180 -11.19 19.51 -3.28
N SER A 181 -11.68 20.21 -2.26
CA SER A 181 -11.08 21.47 -1.79
C SER A 181 -9.83 21.26 -0.93
N CYS A 182 -9.61 20.02 -0.45
CA CYS A 182 -8.50 19.68 0.45
C CYS A 182 -7.14 19.71 -0.27
N ARG A 183 -6.14 20.40 0.31
CA ARG A 183 -4.76 20.44 -0.19
C ARG A 183 -4.00 19.17 0.24
N GLY A 184 -3.24 18.54 -0.67
CA GLY A 184 -2.36 17.39 -0.33
C GLY A 184 -2.89 16.00 -0.70
N LYS A 185 -3.64 15.88 -1.79
CA LYS A 185 -4.29 14.63 -2.23
C LYS A 185 -3.29 13.58 -2.72
N ALA A 186 -3.39 12.36 -2.17
CA ALA A 186 -2.72 11.18 -2.68
C ALA A 186 -3.76 10.17 -3.19
N ALA A 187 -3.52 9.58 -4.37
CA ALA A 187 -4.32 8.49 -4.89
C ALA A 187 -3.50 7.19 -4.84
N TYR A 188 -4.03 6.19 -4.16
CA TYR A 188 -3.52 4.83 -4.16
C TYR A 188 -4.38 3.98 -5.09
N ILE A 189 -3.78 3.48 -6.16
CA ILE A 189 -4.51 2.77 -7.22
C ILE A 189 -3.96 1.35 -7.33
N ARG A 190 -4.85 0.39 -7.12
CA ARG A 190 -4.62 -1.05 -7.33
C ARG A 190 -5.79 -1.65 -8.09
N SER A 191 -5.82 -1.52 -9.41
CA SER A 191 -6.87 -2.15 -10.20
C SER A 191 -6.82 -3.69 -10.12
N GLY A 192 -7.97 -4.34 -10.36
CA GLY A 192 -8.23 -5.79 -10.36
C GLY A 192 -7.47 -6.58 -11.41
N LEU A 193 -6.14 -6.45 -11.40
CA LEU A 193 -5.22 -6.96 -12.39
C LEU A 193 -5.12 -8.49 -12.33
N PHE A 194 -5.23 -9.09 -11.13
CA PHE A 194 -5.30 -10.55 -10.99
C PHE A 194 -6.43 -11.15 -11.84
N HIS A 195 -7.63 -10.57 -11.77
CA HIS A 195 -8.79 -11.08 -12.52
C HIS A 195 -8.61 -11.00 -14.04
N GLN A 196 -7.89 -9.99 -14.54
CA GLN A 196 -7.59 -9.88 -15.98
C GLN A 196 -6.72 -11.06 -16.44
N TYR A 197 -5.62 -11.32 -15.73
CA TYR A 197 -4.72 -12.41 -16.08
C TYR A 197 -5.31 -13.80 -15.80
N TRP A 198 -6.12 -13.95 -14.75
CA TRP A 198 -6.90 -15.16 -14.49
C TRP A 198 -7.82 -15.50 -15.67
N LYS A 199 -8.61 -14.53 -16.14
CA LYS A 199 -9.53 -14.73 -17.27
C LYS A 199 -8.80 -15.05 -18.57
N TYR A 200 -7.67 -14.40 -18.82
CA TYR A 200 -6.84 -14.70 -19.99
C TYR A 200 -6.27 -16.13 -19.93
N LEU A 201 -5.70 -16.53 -18.79
CA LEU A 201 -5.10 -17.85 -18.62
C LEU A 201 -6.14 -18.98 -18.65
N GLY A 202 -7.37 -18.73 -18.20
CA GLY A 202 -8.48 -19.68 -18.25
C GLY A 202 -9.27 -19.73 -19.56
N ASN A 203 -8.91 -18.93 -20.58
CA ASN A 203 -9.65 -18.84 -21.84
C ASN A 203 -8.75 -19.08 -23.07
N PRO A 204 -8.74 -20.30 -23.63
CA PRO A 204 -7.93 -20.63 -24.81
C PRO A 204 -8.21 -19.77 -26.04
N GLN A 205 -9.48 -19.43 -26.30
CA GLN A 205 -9.86 -18.58 -27.44
C GLN A 205 -9.23 -17.18 -27.32
N MET A 206 -9.16 -16.63 -26.11
CA MET A 206 -8.51 -15.34 -25.85
C MET A 206 -6.99 -15.42 -26.05
N GLN A 207 -6.37 -16.57 -25.78
CA GLN A 207 -4.94 -16.80 -26.01
C GLN A 207 -4.62 -16.97 -27.50
N GLU A 208 -5.53 -17.54 -28.29
CA GLU A 208 -5.42 -17.62 -29.75
C GLU A 208 -5.60 -16.23 -30.40
N LEU A 209 -6.57 -15.45 -29.92
CA LEU A 209 -6.85 -14.11 -30.44
C LEU A 209 -5.75 -13.10 -30.11
N ARG A 210 -5.04 -13.28 -28.99
CA ARG A 210 -4.08 -12.32 -28.50
C ARG A 210 -2.94 -12.98 -27.75
N ASP A 211 -1.73 -12.73 -28.22
CA ASP A 211 -0.51 -13.20 -27.58
C ASP A 211 -0.32 -12.54 -26.19
N PRO A 212 0.49 -13.14 -25.30
CA PRO A 212 0.70 -12.64 -23.94
C PRO A 212 1.14 -11.18 -23.90
N LYS A 213 2.04 -10.77 -24.81
CA LYS A 213 2.55 -9.41 -24.89
C LYS A 213 1.45 -8.44 -25.34
N GLY A 214 0.68 -8.79 -26.37
CA GLY A 214 -0.46 -8.01 -26.83
C GLY A 214 -1.56 -7.87 -25.79
N TYR A 215 -1.79 -8.90 -24.96
CA TYR A 215 -2.76 -8.85 -23.87
C TYR A 215 -2.31 -7.92 -22.75
N VAL A 216 -1.05 -8.03 -22.31
CA VAL A 216 -0.45 -7.09 -21.35
C VAL A 216 -0.55 -5.65 -21.86
N GLY A 217 -0.23 -5.41 -23.13
CA GLY A 217 -0.33 -4.07 -23.74
C GLY A 217 -1.75 -3.49 -23.70
N MET A 218 -2.77 -4.31 -23.97
CA MET A 218 -4.17 -3.90 -23.86
C MET A 218 -4.57 -3.56 -22.42
N VAL A 219 -4.21 -4.41 -21.45
CA VAL A 219 -4.50 -4.17 -20.02
C VAL A 219 -3.84 -2.87 -19.56
N ILE A 220 -2.57 -2.66 -19.90
CA ILE A 220 -1.83 -1.43 -19.58
C ILE A 220 -2.46 -0.23 -20.26
N GLY A 221 -2.85 -0.33 -21.54
CA GLY A 221 -3.50 0.77 -22.26
C GLY A 221 -4.81 1.23 -21.60
N ASN A 222 -5.67 0.28 -21.21
CA ASN A 222 -6.90 0.60 -20.48
C ASN A 222 -6.59 1.21 -19.10
N TYR A 223 -5.59 0.67 -18.40
CA TYR A 223 -5.23 1.16 -17.07
C TYR A 223 -4.64 2.57 -17.12
N THR A 224 -3.76 2.86 -18.08
CA THR A 224 -3.18 4.19 -18.30
C THR A 224 -4.27 5.22 -18.61
N LYS A 225 -5.31 4.88 -19.40
CA LYS A 225 -6.46 5.77 -19.64
C LYS A 225 -7.20 6.11 -18.34
N ALA A 226 -7.44 5.13 -17.47
CA ALA A 226 -8.04 5.36 -16.17
C ALA A 226 -7.13 6.22 -15.26
N ILE A 227 -5.82 6.00 -15.29
CA ILE A 227 -4.85 6.78 -14.51
C ILE A 227 -4.81 8.26 -14.95
N GLN A 228 -4.89 8.53 -16.26
CA GLN A 228 -4.92 9.90 -16.79
C GLN A 228 -6.06 10.75 -16.21
N PHE A 229 -7.19 10.13 -15.86
CA PHE A 229 -8.27 10.83 -15.14
C PHE A 229 -7.80 11.41 -13.81
N PHE A 230 -6.98 10.64 -13.07
CA PHE A 230 -6.46 11.01 -11.76
C PHE A 230 -5.22 11.91 -11.83
N VAL A 231 -4.34 11.76 -12.83
CA VAL A 231 -3.12 12.58 -12.99
C VAL A 231 -3.43 14.07 -13.05
N LYS A 232 -4.56 14.46 -13.66
CA LYS A 232 -5.02 15.86 -13.70
C LYS A 232 -5.49 16.42 -12.35
N ARG A 233 -5.51 15.59 -11.30
CA ARG A 233 -6.45 15.71 -10.19
C ARG A 233 -5.79 15.43 -8.82
N ALA A 234 -4.89 14.46 -8.72
CA ALA A 234 -4.05 14.23 -7.55
C ALA A 234 -2.59 14.61 -7.83
N ARG A 235 -1.83 14.93 -6.77
CA ARG A 235 -0.42 15.36 -6.88
C ARG A 235 0.58 14.31 -6.39
N ARG A 236 0.08 13.23 -5.78
CA ARG A 236 0.86 12.12 -5.27
C ARG A 236 0.14 10.83 -5.63
N PHE A 237 0.88 9.84 -6.10
CA PHE A 237 0.33 8.57 -6.53
C PHE A 237 1.08 7.41 -5.90
N GLY A 238 0.34 6.39 -5.49
CA GLY A 238 0.87 5.09 -5.13
C GLY A 238 0.26 4.05 -6.07
N PHE A 239 1.12 3.27 -6.73
CA PHE A 239 0.71 2.15 -7.57
C PHE A 239 1.27 0.87 -6.98
N LEU A 240 0.43 -0.15 -6.83
CA LEU A 240 0.90 -1.46 -6.40
C LEU A 240 1.22 -2.34 -7.61
N SER A 241 2.40 -2.94 -7.59
CA SER A 241 2.80 -3.96 -8.55
C SER A 241 2.05 -5.28 -8.30
N LEU A 242 1.95 -6.09 -9.35
CA LEU A 242 1.49 -7.47 -9.24
C LEU A 242 2.52 -8.32 -8.49
N SER A 243 2.03 -9.11 -7.55
CA SER A 243 2.77 -10.21 -6.94
C SER A 243 3.07 -11.31 -7.98
N PRO A 244 3.99 -12.24 -7.69
CA PRO A 244 4.21 -13.42 -8.53
C PRO A 244 2.91 -14.23 -8.69
N LEU A 245 2.19 -13.97 -9.78
CA LEU A 245 0.83 -14.46 -10.00
C LEU A 245 0.78 -15.99 -9.98
N GLY A 246 1.79 -16.65 -10.58
CA GLY A 246 1.84 -18.09 -10.68
C GLY A 246 1.89 -18.82 -9.35
N CYS A 247 2.25 -18.14 -8.26
CA CYS A 247 2.29 -18.75 -6.93
C CYS A 247 0.95 -18.62 -6.18
N LEU A 248 -0.01 -17.87 -6.71
CA LEU A 248 -1.35 -17.78 -6.13
C LEU A 248 -2.04 -19.15 -6.20
N PRO A 249 -2.69 -19.62 -5.13
CA PRO A 249 -3.31 -20.96 -5.10
C PRO A 249 -4.24 -21.22 -6.28
N ALA A 250 -5.05 -20.23 -6.65
CA ALA A 250 -5.94 -20.31 -7.80
C ALA A 250 -5.16 -20.62 -9.09
N LEU A 251 -4.08 -19.87 -9.38
CA LEU A 251 -3.31 -20.02 -10.62
C LEU A 251 -2.47 -21.29 -10.61
N ARG A 252 -2.03 -21.76 -9.44
CA ARG A 252 -1.42 -23.07 -9.28
C ARG A 252 -2.39 -24.20 -9.60
N ALA A 253 -3.67 -24.05 -9.24
CA ALA A 253 -4.69 -25.07 -9.48
C ALA A 253 -4.98 -25.30 -10.97
N ILE A 254 -4.82 -24.27 -11.81
CA ILE A 254 -5.01 -24.37 -13.26
C ILE A 254 -3.70 -24.60 -14.04
N ASN A 255 -2.58 -24.75 -13.34
CA ASN A 255 -1.29 -24.99 -13.99
C ASN A 255 -1.31 -26.37 -14.68
N PRO A 256 -1.13 -26.46 -16.01
CA PRO A 256 -1.10 -27.76 -16.70
C PRO A 256 0.06 -28.67 -16.26
N LYS A 257 1.06 -28.12 -15.56
CA LYS A 257 2.21 -28.84 -14.98
C LYS A 257 2.08 -29.07 -13.46
N ALA A 258 0.91 -28.83 -12.86
CA ALA A 258 0.69 -28.82 -11.41
C ALA A 258 1.10 -30.10 -10.66
N ASN A 259 1.07 -31.24 -11.34
CA ASN A 259 1.46 -32.56 -10.87
C ASN A 259 2.92 -32.68 -10.41
N LYS A 260 3.76 -31.66 -10.66
CA LYS A 260 5.14 -31.58 -10.13
C LYS A 260 5.29 -30.58 -8.96
N GLY A 261 4.19 -30.01 -8.46
CA GLY A 261 4.23 -28.86 -7.56
C GLY A 261 4.74 -27.60 -8.27
N GLY A 262 5.06 -26.56 -7.49
CA GLY A 262 5.61 -25.31 -8.01
C GLY A 262 4.57 -24.24 -8.40
N CYS A 263 5.09 -23.10 -8.86
CA CYS A 263 4.30 -21.97 -9.34
C CYS A 263 4.01 -22.12 -10.85
N PHE A 264 2.96 -21.46 -11.33
CA PHE A 264 2.64 -21.37 -12.75
C PHE A 264 3.54 -20.30 -13.40
N GLU A 265 4.69 -20.70 -13.91
CA GLU A 265 5.73 -19.79 -14.41
C GLU A 265 5.24 -18.83 -15.49
N GLU A 266 4.41 -19.31 -16.42
CA GLU A 266 3.82 -18.51 -17.48
C GLU A 266 2.93 -17.39 -16.91
N ALA A 267 2.20 -17.66 -15.82
CA ALA A 267 1.41 -16.64 -15.13
C ALA A 267 2.29 -15.63 -14.38
N SER A 268 3.37 -16.08 -13.74
CA SER A 268 4.35 -15.20 -13.11
C SER A 268 5.04 -14.29 -14.13
N ALA A 269 5.35 -14.79 -15.33
CA ALA A 269 5.92 -14.02 -16.42
C ALA A 269 4.98 -12.90 -16.89
N LEU A 270 3.67 -13.16 -16.98
CA LEU A 270 2.67 -12.12 -17.26
C LEU A 270 2.66 -11.02 -16.19
N GLY A 271 2.74 -11.40 -14.90
CA GLY A 271 2.82 -10.44 -13.80
C GLY A 271 4.07 -9.55 -13.87
N LEU A 272 5.24 -10.14 -14.20
CA LEU A 272 6.48 -9.40 -14.38
C LEU A 272 6.45 -8.47 -15.60
N ALA A 273 5.91 -8.96 -16.71
CA ALA A 273 5.73 -8.16 -17.93
C ALA A 273 4.80 -6.97 -17.67
N HIS A 274 3.68 -7.19 -16.95
CA HIS A 274 2.79 -6.13 -16.52
C HIS A 274 3.52 -5.09 -15.67
N ASN A 275 4.24 -5.50 -14.63
CA ASN A 275 4.96 -4.57 -13.74
C ASN A 275 5.97 -3.72 -14.51
N SER A 276 6.68 -4.32 -15.46
CA SER A 276 7.64 -3.63 -16.31
C SER A 276 6.95 -2.62 -17.22
N ALA A 277 5.86 -3.02 -17.88
CA ALA A 277 5.08 -2.17 -18.77
C ALA A 277 4.37 -1.03 -18.02
N LEU A 278 3.84 -1.30 -16.83
CA LEU A 278 3.21 -0.29 -15.97
C LEU A 278 4.24 0.74 -15.53
N LYS A 279 5.42 0.31 -15.08
CA LYS A 279 6.50 1.24 -14.72
C LYS A 279 6.86 2.16 -15.89
N ALA A 280 7.04 1.61 -17.09
CA ALA A 280 7.32 2.39 -18.29
C ALA A 280 6.20 3.39 -18.62
N ALA A 281 4.94 2.94 -18.57
CA ALA A 281 3.78 3.78 -18.82
C ALA A 281 3.66 4.92 -17.79
N LEU A 282 3.89 4.64 -16.50
CA LEU A 282 3.86 5.64 -15.44
C LEU A 282 4.95 6.71 -15.60
N THR A 283 6.18 6.32 -15.95
CA THR A 283 7.27 7.27 -16.22
C THR A 283 6.93 8.16 -17.43
N SER A 284 6.21 7.65 -18.44
CA SER A 284 5.78 8.47 -19.58
C SER A 284 4.66 9.47 -19.27
N LEU A 285 3.99 9.34 -18.12
CA LEU A 285 2.95 10.28 -17.66
C LEU A 285 3.52 11.47 -16.86
N GLU A 286 4.83 11.52 -16.60
CA GLU A 286 5.50 12.59 -15.83
C GLU A 286 5.80 13.86 -16.66
N HIS A 287 5.15 14.05 -17.82
CA HIS A 287 5.33 15.20 -18.71
C HIS A 287 4.04 16.02 -18.89
#